data_AF-A0AAN7X9Y7-F1
#
_entry.id   AF-A0AAN7X9Y7-F1
#
_cell.length_a   1.000
_cell.length_b   1.000
_cell.length_c   1.000
_cell.angle_alpha   90.00
_cell.angle_beta   90.00
_cell.angle_gamma   90.00
#
_symmetry.space_group_name_H-M   'P 1'
#
loop_
_entity.id
_entity.type
_entity.pdbx_description
1 polymer ?
#
loop_
_entity_poly.entity_id
_entity_poly.type
_entity_poly.pdbx_seq_one_letter_code
_entity_poly.pdbx_strand_id
1 'polypeptide(L)'
;MEDMTVEEMSMRANQVTDESLESTRRMLQMAEESKQTGINTIVMLNQQGEQLRNVDKGMDQINQDMRQAERNLTDLSKCCGICVCPCDRVSSIENDSKYKHTWGLRGADNDSDGSKVVSSQPSAVRNGQAGQNNASALSDPYIKRITNDAREDEMEENLTRSAASLAT
;
A
#
# COMPACT_ATOMS: atom_id res chain seq x y z
N MET A 1 9.08 -52.42 12.73
CA MET A 1 9.79 -51.42 11.91
C MET A 1 10.48 -52.22 10.84
N GLU A 2 9.97 -52.19 9.62
CA GLU A 2 10.64 -52.81 8.47
C GLU A 2 11.91 -52.02 8.21
N ASP A 3 13.06 -52.69 8.23
CA ASP A 3 14.34 -52.09 7.87
C ASP A 3 14.31 -51.75 6.38
N MET A 4 14.16 -50.47 6.09
CA MET A 4 14.21 -49.91 4.74
C MET A 4 15.57 -50.26 4.14
N THR A 5 15.56 -50.91 2.97
CA THR A 5 16.79 -51.30 2.30
C THR A 5 17.57 -50.07 1.84
N VAL A 6 18.89 -50.19 1.68
CA VAL A 6 19.75 -49.09 1.22
C VAL A 6 19.31 -48.58 -0.16
N GLU A 7 18.78 -49.45 -1.00
CA GLU A 7 18.23 -49.10 -2.32
C GLU A 7 16.95 -48.27 -2.21
N GLU A 8 16.03 -48.63 -1.31
CA GLU A 8 14.82 -47.84 -1.05
C GLU A 8 15.14 -46.47 -0.47
N MET A 9 16.14 -46.40 0.42
CA MET A 9 16.63 -45.13 0.98
C MET A 9 17.22 -44.23 -0.11
N SER A 10 17.99 -44.79 -1.04
CA SER A 10 18.56 -44.07 -2.18
C SER A 10 17.49 -43.56 -3.16
N MET A 11 16.51 -44.41 -3.50
CA MET A 11 15.38 -43.99 -4.34
C MET A 11 14.59 -42.85 -3.70
N ARG A 12 14.31 -42.93 -2.40
CA ARG A 12 13.59 -41.89 -1.67
C ARG A 12 14.38 -40.58 -1.60
N ALA A 13 15.70 -40.65 -1.44
CA ALA A 13 16.57 -39.47 -1.43
C ALA A 13 16.54 -38.74 -2.79
N ASN A 14 16.60 -39.49 -3.89
CA ASN A 14 16.48 -38.91 -5.24
C ASN A 14 15.12 -38.25 -5.44
N GLN A 15 14.04 -38.92 -5.05
CA GLN A 15 12.69 -38.39 -5.15
C GLN A 15 12.52 -37.06 -4.37
N VAL A 16 12.94 -37.03 -3.11
CA VAL A 16 12.85 -35.81 -2.28
C VAL A 16 13.66 -34.66 -2.91
N THR A 17 14.80 -34.98 -3.51
CA THR A 17 15.65 -33.96 -4.12
C THR A 17 15.02 -33.43 -5.43
N ASP A 18 14.32 -34.26 -6.20
CA ASP A 18 13.56 -33.80 -7.39
C ASP A 18 12.35 -32.95 -7.00
N GLU A 19 11.61 -33.36 -5.97
CA GLU A 19 10.50 -32.58 -5.41
C GLU A 19 10.98 -31.23 -4.86
N SER A 20 12.16 -31.20 -4.23
CA SER A 20 12.78 -29.97 -3.75
C SER A 20 13.15 -29.04 -4.91
N LEU A 21 13.73 -29.57 -5.99
CA LEU A 21 14.03 -28.80 -7.19
C LEU A 21 12.78 -28.20 -7.82
N GLU A 22 11.72 -28.99 -7.96
CA GLU A 22 10.44 -28.49 -8.47
C GLU A 22 9.86 -27.39 -7.58
N SER A 23 10.02 -27.51 -6.26
CA SER A 23 9.64 -26.48 -5.30
C SER A 23 10.41 -25.16 -5.52
N THR A 24 11.72 -25.23 -5.79
CA THR A 24 12.52 -24.02 -6.11
C THR A 24 12.05 -23.35 -7.41
N ARG A 25 11.63 -24.12 -8.42
CA ARG A 25 11.06 -23.56 -9.66
C ARG A 25 9.73 -22.86 -9.41
N ARG A 26 8.85 -23.44 -8.59
CA ARG A 26 7.59 -22.78 -8.19
C ARG A 26 7.86 -21.52 -7.37
N MET A 27 8.86 -21.53 -6.48
CA MET A 27 9.26 -20.36 -5.70
C MET A 27 9.69 -19.21 -6.59
N LEU A 28 10.52 -19.49 -7.59
CA LEU A 28 10.93 -18.49 -8.59
C LEU A 28 9.75 -17.87 -9.33
N GLN A 29 8.84 -18.71 -9.82
CA GLN A 29 7.66 -18.24 -10.54
C GLN A 29 6.81 -17.33 -9.65
N MET A 30 6.55 -17.74 -8.40
CA MET A 30 5.78 -16.93 -7.46
C MET A 30 6.48 -15.60 -7.13
N ALA A 31 7.81 -15.59 -7.02
CA ALA A 31 8.58 -14.37 -6.77
C ALA A 31 8.45 -13.39 -7.95
N GLU A 32 8.56 -13.87 -9.19
CA GLU A 32 8.43 -13.04 -10.39
C GLU A 32 6.99 -12.52 -10.58
N GLU A 33 5.98 -13.36 -10.36
CA GLU A 33 4.57 -12.97 -10.38
C GLU A 33 4.25 -11.93 -9.30
N SER A 34 4.83 -12.08 -8.10
CA SER A 34 4.69 -11.12 -7.01
C SER A 34 5.33 -9.78 -7.35
N LYS A 35 6.53 -9.78 -7.98
CA LYS A 35 7.20 -8.57 -8.44
C LYS A 35 6.36 -7.83 -9.48
N GLN A 36 5.83 -8.54 -10.48
CA GLN A 36 4.99 -7.94 -11.51
C GLN A 36 3.69 -7.36 -10.93
N THR A 37 3.07 -8.08 -9.99
CA THR A 37 1.88 -7.60 -9.27
C THR A 37 2.20 -6.36 -8.45
N GLY A 38 3.36 -6.32 -7.78
CA GLY A 38 3.86 -5.16 -7.05
C GLY A 38 4.04 -3.94 -7.95
N ILE A 39 4.68 -4.10 -9.12
CA ILE A 39 4.84 -3.01 -10.11
C ILE A 39 3.48 -2.47 -10.55
N ASN A 40 2.55 -3.36 -10.93
CA ASN A 40 1.20 -2.96 -11.33
C ASN A 40 0.48 -2.20 -10.21
N THR A 41 0.64 -2.65 -8.96
CA THR A 41 0.08 -1.99 -7.78
C THR A 41 0.67 -0.59 -7.59
N ILE A 42 1.98 -0.42 -7.74
CA ILE A 42 2.64 0.90 -7.64
C ILE A 42 2.12 1.86 -8.71
N VAL A 43 1.93 1.39 -9.94
CA VAL A 43 1.35 2.21 -11.02
C VAL A 43 -0.08 2.63 -10.68
N MET A 44 -0.92 1.71 -10.20
CA MET A 44 -2.28 2.03 -9.76
C MET A 44 -2.30 3.01 -8.59
N LEU A 45 -1.41 2.86 -7.60
CA LEU A 45 -1.28 3.79 -6.48
C LEU A 45 -0.86 5.19 -6.94
N ASN A 46 0.02 5.28 -7.94
CA ASN A 46 0.42 6.56 -8.51
C ASN A 46 -0.77 7.26 -9.19
N GLN A 47 -1.52 6.51 -10.01
CA GLN A 47 -2.72 7.02 -10.69
C GLN A 47 -3.80 7.46 -9.68
N GLN A 48 -4.05 6.68 -8.63
CA GLN A 48 -4.97 7.06 -7.56
C GLN A 48 -4.49 8.33 -6.83
N GLY A 49 -3.19 8.49 -6.62
CA GLY A 49 -2.60 9.71 -6.06
C GLY A 49 -2.89 10.95 -6.90
N GLU A 50 -2.82 10.86 -8.23
CA GLU A 50 -3.19 11.95 -9.13
C GLU A 50 -4.69 12.26 -9.09
N GLN A 51 -5.53 11.22 -9.05
CA GLN A 51 -6.99 11.41 -8.89
C GLN A 51 -7.32 12.14 -7.59
N LEU A 52 -6.69 11.77 -6.48
CA LEU A 52 -6.85 12.45 -5.20
C LEU A 52 -6.44 13.93 -5.28
N ARG A 53 -5.33 14.26 -5.96
CA ARG A 53 -4.92 15.66 -6.18
C ARG A 53 -5.94 16.45 -7.00
N ASN A 54 -6.61 15.81 -7.96
CA ASN A 54 -7.66 16.47 -8.74
C ASN A 54 -8.93 16.68 -7.90
N VAL A 55 -9.28 15.70 -7.06
CA VAL A 55 -10.39 15.82 -6.11
C VAL A 55 -10.12 16.95 -5.11
N ASP A 56 -8.90 17.04 -4.58
CA ASP A 56 -8.49 18.09 -3.63
C ASP A 56 -8.62 19.50 -4.25
N LYS A 57 -8.14 19.68 -5.49
CA LYS A 57 -8.35 20.93 -6.26
C LYS A 57 -9.83 21.23 -6.48
N GLY A 58 -10.63 20.21 -6.79
CA GLY A 58 -12.08 20.37 -6.96
C GLY A 58 -12.77 20.79 -5.67
N MET A 59 -12.32 20.27 -4.52
CA MET A 59 -12.82 20.67 -3.20
C MET A 59 -12.46 22.12 -2.91
N ASP A 60 -11.22 22.55 -3.13
CA ASP A 60 -10.85 23.96 -2.99
C ASP A 60 -11.70 24.89 -3.86
N GLN A 61 -12.02 24.49 -5.09
CA GLN A 61 -12.91 25.23 -5.98
C GLN A 61 -14.34 25.32 -5.42
N ILE A 62 -14.91 24.19 -4.96
CA ILE A 62 -16.24 24.16 -4.34
C ILE A 62 -16.30 25.09 -3.12
N ASN A 63 -15.24 25.12 -2.31
CA ASN A 63 -15.19 25.99 -1.13
C ASN A 63 -15.19 27.48 -1.53
N GLN A 64 -14.45 27.85 -2.58
CA GLN A 64 -14.45 29.20 -3.12
C GLN A 64 -15.83 29.60 -3.68
N ASP A 65 -16.45 28.70 -4.45
CA ASP A 65 -17.77 28.90 -5.05
C ASP A 65 -18.85 29.05 -3.96
N MET A 66 -18.81 28.23 -2.90
CA MET A 66 -19.73 28.33 -1.76
C MET A 66 -19.62 29.69 -1.06
N ARG A 67 -18.40 30.19 -0.83
CA ARG A 67 -18.16 31.52 -0.26
C ARG A 67 -18.65 32.64 -1.19
N GLN A 68 -18.54 32.47 -2.51
CA GLN A 68 -19.04 33.45 -3.47
C GLN A 68 -20.56 33.45 -3.56
N ALA A 69 -21.19 32.28 -3.53
CA ALA A 69 -22.64 32.14 -3.47
C ALA A 69 -23.22 32.82 -2.22
N GLU A 70 -22.58 32.66 -1.05
CA GLU A 70 -22.97 33.34 0.20
C GLU A 70 -22.94 34.87 0.05
N ARG A 71 -21.89 35.43 -0.57
CA ARG A 71 -21.81 36.87 -0.84
C ARG A 71 -22.93 37.35 -1.76
N ASN A 72 -23.21 36.62 -2.83
CA ASN A 72 -24.27 36.96 -3.78
C ASN A 72 -25.66 36.91 -3.13
N LEU A 73 -25.95 35.89 -2.32
CA LEU A 73 -27.20 35.79 -1.57
C LEU A 73 -27.33 36.89 -0.50
N THR A 74 -26.23 37.23 0.16
CA THR A 74 -26.19 38.36 1.12
C THR A 74 -26.43 39.69 0.42
N ASP A 75 -25.97 39.86 -0.82
CA ASP A 75 -26.21 41.08 -1.59
C ASP A 75 -27.66 41.17 -2.08
N LEU A 76 -28.24 40.05 -2.52
CA LEU A 76 -29.65 39.96 -2.92
C LEU A 76 -30.64 40.14 -1.77
N SER A 77 -30.26 39.79 -0.53
CA SER A 77 -31.12 39.99 0.67
C SER A 77 -31.14 41.43 1.20
N LYS A 78 -30.35 42.35 0.63
CA LYS A 78 -30.42 43.79 0.93
C LYS A 78 -31.57 44.42 0.14
N CYS A 79 -32.71 44.62 0.80
CA CYS A 79 -33.80 45.43 0.26
C CYS A 79 -33.47 46.93 0.43
N CYS A 80 -33.51 47.70 -0.66
CA CYS A 80 -33.40 49.17 -0.65
C CYS A 80 -32.12 49.77 -0.03
N GLY A 81 -30.94 49.27 -0.43
CA GLY A 81 -29.68 50.03 -0.43
C GLY A 81 -29.02 50.38 0.90
N ILE A 82 -29.67 50.18 2.07
CA ILE A 82 -29.07 50.55 3.37
C ILE A 82 -29.47 49.63 4.54
N CYS A 83 -30.54 48.82 4.46
CA CYS A 83 -30.93 47.90 5.52
C CYS A 83 -31.13 46.45 5.03
N VAL A 84 -30.62 45.48 5.81
CA VAL A 84 -30.94 44.05 5.63
C VAL A 84 -32.40 43.87 6.03
N CYS A 85 -33.23 43.30 5.14
CA CYS A 85 -34.63 43.05 5.43
C CYS A 85 -34.71 42.09 6.64
N PRO A 86 -35.38 42.43 7.77
CA PRO A 86 -35.40 41.60 8.98
C PRO A 86 -35.98 40.20 8.78
N CYS A 87 -36.63 39.96 7.65
CA CYS A 87 -37.36 38.74 7.34
C CYS A 87 -36.52 37.67 6.64
N ASP A 88 -35.33 37.99 6.10
CA ASP A 88 -34.50 37.06 5.33
C ASP A 88 -33.00 37.28 5.56
N ARG A 89 -32.56 37.26 6.83
CA ARG A 89 -31.12 37.24 7.13
C ARG A 89 -30.57 35.86 6.79
N VAL A 90 -29.92 35.72 5.64
CA VAL A 90 -29.13 34.52 5.32
C VAL A 90 -28.07 34.33 6.42
N SER A 91 -28.13 33.20 7.13
CA SER A 91 -27.14 32.87 8.16
C SER A 91 -25.81 32.57 7.50
N SER A 92 -24.71 33.08 8.05
CA SER A 92 -23.39 32.87 7.46
C SER A 92 -23.04 31.39 7.42
N ILE A 93 -22.71 30.89 6.23
CA ILE A 93 -22.37 29.48 5.97
C ILE A 93 -21.13 29.07 6.77
N GLU A 94 -20.18 29.98 6.99
CA GLU A 94 -19.00 29.70 7.80
C GLU A 94 -19.31 29.41 9.28
N ASN A 95 -20.47 29.84 9.78
CA ASN A 95 -20.92 29.55 11.14
C ASN A 95 -21.75 28.27 11.24
N ASP A 96 -22.15 27.66 10.12
CA ASP A 96 -22.88 26.41 10.10
C ASP A 96 -22.00 25.23 10.55
N SER A 97 -22.55 24.37 11.39
CA SER A 97 -21.83 23.22 11.95
C SER A 97 -21.42 22.21 10.87
N LYS A 98 -22.20 22.08 9.79
CA LYS A 98 -21.88 21.16 8.68
C LYS A 98 -20.71 21.70 7.86
N TYR A 99 -20.70 23.00 7.57
CA TYR A 99 -19.58 23.63 6.86
C TYR A 99 -18.27 23.52 7.65
N LYS A 100 -18.29 23.78 8.96
CA LYS A 100 -17.11 23.60 9.83
C LYS A 100 -16.60 22.17 9.87
N HIS A 101 -17.52 21.20 9.89
CA HIS A 101 -17.17 19.78 9.85
C HIS A 101 -16.55 19.36 8.51
N THR A 102 -17.15 19.77 7.39
CA THR A 102 -16.68 19.43 6.03
C THR A 102 -15.31 20.03 5.71
N TRP A 103 -15.01 21.24 6.18
CA TRP A 103 -13.77 21.97 5.84
C TRP A 103 -12.75 22.05 6.97
N GLY A 104 -13.02 21.44 8.13
CA GLY A 104 -12.06 21.37 9.25
C GLY A 104 -11.63 22.73 9.81
N LEU A 105 -12.46 23.78 9.68
CA LEU A 105 -12.14 25.11 10.21
C LEU A 105 -12.16 25.05 11.75
N ARG A 106 -10.93 24.96 12.29
CA ARG A 106 -10.51 25.01 13.71
C ARG A 106 -11.61 25.52 14.66
N GLY A 107 -12.30 24.58 15.31
CA GLY A 107 -13.34 24.87 16.29
C GLY A 107 -14.39 23.76 16.49
N ALA A 108 -14.32 22.66 15.74
CA ALA A 108 -14.99 21.42 16.13
C ALA A 108 -14.01 20.61 16.97
N ASP A 109 -14.30 20.50 18.26
CA ASP A 109 -13.55 19.72 19.22
C ASP A 109 -13.27 18.30 18.69
N ASN A 110 -12.07 17.84 19.01
CA ASN A 110 -11.52 16.54 18.69
C ASN A 110 -12.47 15.38 19.04
N ASP A 111 -12.18 14.25 18.40
CA ASP A 111 -12.12 12.93 19.06
C ASP A 111 -13.26 11.94 18.82
N SER A 112 -13.79 11.85 17.61
CA SER A 112 -14.55 10.65 17.22
C SER A 112 -14.44 10.35 15.73
N ASP A 113 -13.89 9.17 15.46
CA ASP A 113 -14.02 8.39 14.23
C ASP A 113 -12.90 8.51 13.17
N GLY A 114 -11.86 7.69 13.38
CA GLY A 114 -11.34 6.75 12.38
C GLY A 114 -10.55 7.27 11.18
N SER A 115 -10.61 8.55 10.84
CA SER A 115 -10.03 9.08 9.61
C SER A 115 -8.66 9.72 9.85
N LYS A 116 -7.68 8.92 10.29
CA LYS A 116 -6.28 9.31 10.07
C LYS A 116 -6.03 9.17 8.57
N VAL A 117 -6.26 10.24 7.81
CA VAL A 117 -5.86 10.32 6.40
C VAL A 117 -4.37 10.00 6.33
N VAL A 118 -4.06 8.87 5.71
CA VAL A 118 -2.69 8.39 5.56
C VAL A 118 -2.06 9.22 4.45
N SER A 119 -1.49 10.38 4.81
CA SER A 119 -0.86 11.33 3.86
C SER A 119 0.53 10.90 3.38
N SER A 120 1.07 9.80 3.89
CA SER A 120 2.36 9.24 3.47
C SER A 120 2.13 7.82 2.97
N GLN A 121 2.72 7.44 1.83
CA GLN A 121 2.82 6.02 1.48
C GLN A 121 3.31 5.25 2.70
N PRO A 122 2.73 4.06 3.00
CA PRO A 122 3.31 3.21 4.01
C PRO A 122 4.77 3.00 3.63
N SER A 123 5.69 3.40 4.52
CA SER A 123 7.07 2.92 4.46
C SER A 123 6.99 1.41 4.29
N ALA A 124 7.92 0.78 3.57
CA ALA A 124 7.97 -0.68 3.47
C ALA A 124 8.15 -1.28 4.88
N VAL A 125 7.05 -1.42 5.63
CA VAL A 125 7.05 -2.00 6.96
C VAL A 125 6.98 -3.50 6.71
N ARG A 126 8.17 -4.09 6.60
CA ARG A 126 8.35 -5.54 6.67
C ARG A 126 7.78 -6.00 8.01
N ASN A 127 6.63 -6.64 7.93
CA ASN A 127 5.82 -7.20 9.02
C ASN A 127 6.65 -7.69 10.22
N GLY A 128 6.74 -6.87 11.28
CA GLY A 128 7.13 -7.29 12.63
C GLY A 128 8.50 -7.94 12.84
N GLN A 129 9.36 -8.03 11.82
CA GLN A 129 10.72 -8.52 11.99
C GLN A 129 11.59 -7.33 12.36
N ALA A 130 12.04 -7.32 13.61
CA ALA A 130 13.20 -6.55 14.04
C ALA A 130 14.24 -6.56 12.92
N GLY A 131 14.78 -5.39 12.59
CA GLY A 131 15.84 -5.25 11.62
C GLY A 131 16.98 -6.19 11.94
N GLN A 132 16.96 -7.38 11.34
CA GLN A 132 18.17 -8.09 10.99
C GLN A 132 18.79 -7.31 9.85
N ASN A 133 19.37 -6.16 10.21
CA ASN A 133 20.45 -5.49 9.50
C ASN A 133 21.74 -6.34 9.62
N ASN A 134 21.57 -7.65 9.46
CA ASN A 134 22.55 -8.72 9.52
C ASN A 134 21.97 -9.96 8.82
N ALA A 135 21.15 -9.78 7.77
CA ALA A 135 21.42 -10.57 6.57
C ALA A 135 22.66 -9.94 5.92
N SER A 136 23.79 -9.99 6.64
CA SER A 136 25.07 -10.15 5.99
C SER A 136 24.82 -11.14 4.88
N ALA A 137 25.24 -10.80 3.67
CA ALA A 137 25.59 -11.80 2.70
C ALA A 137 26.64 -12.72 3.35
N LEU A 138 26.20 -13.64 4.22
CA LEU A 138 26.90 -14.88 4.43
C LEU A 138 26.74 -15.51 3.06
N SER A 139 27.82 -15.37 2.28
CA SER A 139 28.05 -16.01 0.99
C SER A 139 28.15 -17.53 1.15
N ASP A 140 27.37 -18.10 2.06
CA ASP A 140 27.19 -19.53 2.18
C ASP A 140 26.13 -19.92 1.16
N PRO A 141 26.37 -20.97 0.37
CA PRO A 141 25.36 -21.51 -0.54
C PRO A 141 24.05 -21.75 0.20
N TYR A 142 22.94 -21.37 -0.41
CA TYR A 142 21.60 -21.61 0.13
C TYR A 142 21.34 -23.11 0.39
N ILE A 143 22.06 -23.98 -0.34
CA ILE A 143 21.91 -25.42 -0.26
C ILE A 143 23.23 -26.08 0.11
N LYS A 144 23.16 -27.00 1.08
CA LYS A 144 24.28 -27.88 1.39
C LYS A 144 24.42 -28.95 0.31
N ARG A 145 25.53 -28.93 -0.41
CA ARG A 145 25.85 -29.94 -1.44
C ARG A 145 26.12 -31.32 -0.81
N ILE A 146 25.42 -32.34 -1.28
CA ILE A 146 25.57 -33.73 -0.82
C ILE A 146 26.00 -34.62 -1.98
N THR A 147 25.27 -34.58 -3.10
CA THR A 147 25.60 -35.36 -4.30
C THR A 147 26.49 -34.59 -5.27
N ASN A 148 26.55 -33.26 -5.13
CA ASN A 148 27.30 -32.35 -6.00
C ASN A 148 26.96 -32.58 -7.49
N ASP A 149 25.66 -32.75 -7.77
CA ASP A 149 25.12 -32.96 -9.10
C ASP A 149 24.54 -31.66 -9.70
N ALA A 150 24.18 -31.71 -10.98
CA ALA A 150 23.64 -30.56 -11.69
C ALA A 150 22.28 -30.07 -11.15
N ARG A 151 21.57 -30.90 -10.36
CA ARG A 151 20.28 -30.52 -9.78
C ARG A 151 20.48 -29.64 -8.58
N GLU A 152 21.44 -29.96 -7.71
CA GLU A 152 21.86 -29.10 -6.61
C GLU A 152 22.35 -27.73 -7.14
N ASP A 153 23.08 -27.71 -8.26
CA ASP A 153 23.48 -26.46 -8.93
C ASP A 153 22.27 -25.63 -9.41
N GLU A 154 21.29 -26.26 -10.06
CA GLU A 154 20.07 -25.58 -10.52
C GLU A 154 19.24 -25.06 -9.33
N MET A 155 19.10 -25.85 -8.27
CA MET A 155 18.38 -25.43 -7.08
C MET A 155 19.02 -24.19 -6.45
N GLU A 156 20.36 -24.14 -6.36
CA GLU A 156 21.10 -23.01 -5.79
C GLU A 156 20.90 -21.74 -6.64
N GLU A 157 20.97 -21.87 -7.97
CA GLU A 157 20.70 -20.77 -8.89
C GLU A 157 19.26 -20.26 -8.73
N ASN A 158 18.29 -21.18 -8.62
CA ASN A 158 16.87 -20.83 -8.46
C ASN A 158 16.63 -20.07 -7.15
N LEU A 159 17.24 -20.49 -6.04
CA LEU A 159 17.12 -19.80 -4.75
C LEU A 159 17.82 -18.44 -4.77
N THR A 160 18.99 -18.34 -5.39
CA THR A 160 19.73 -17.08 -5.54
C THR A 160 18.93 -16.05 -6.35
N ARG A 161 18.37 -16.48 -7.50
CA ARG A 161 17.51 -15.65 -8.34
C ARG A 161 16.24 -15.24 -7.61
N SER A 162 15.62 -16.15 -6.84
CA SER A 162 14.43 -15.85 -6.02
C SER A 162 14.76 -14.80 -4.96
N ALA A 163 15.89 -14.94 -4.26
CA ALA A 163 16.34 -14.01 -3.24
C ALA A 163 16.62 -12.62 -3.84
N ALA A 164 17.26 -12.55 -5.00
CA ALA A 164 17.49 -11.30 -5.71
C ALA A 164 16.15 -10.63 -6.12
N SER A 165 15.18 -11.40 -6.61
CA SER A 165 13.86 -10.87 -6.98
C SER A 165 13.07 -10.34 -5.79
N LEU A 166 13.30 -10.84 -4.58
CA LEU A 166 12.63 -10.39 -3.35
C LEU A 166 13.31 -9.21 -2.66
N ALA A 167 14.58 -8.94 -3.00
CA ALA A 167 15.36 -7.84 -2.40
C ALA A 167 15.13 -6.48 -3.09
N THR A 168 14.34 -6.43 -4.16
CA THR A 168 14.08 -5.23 -4.98
C THR A 168 12.70 -4.65 -4.67
#